data_AF-A0A497IZA5-F1
#
_entry.id   AF-A0A497IZA5-F1
#
_cell.length_a   1.000
_cell.length_b   1.000
_cell.length_c   1.000
_cell.angle_alpha   90.00
_cell.angle_beta   90.00
_cell.angle_gamma   90.00
#
_symmetry.space_group_name_H-M   'P 1'
#
loop_
_entity.id
_entity.type
_entity.pdbx_description
1 polymer ?
#
loop_
_entity_poly.entity_id
_entity_poly.type
_entity_poly.pdbx_seq_one_letter_code
_entity_poly.pdbx_strand_id
1 'polypeptide(L)'
;MDKETAEKYIEIIRRAAEAISWITGWLWHENICYPWDEECKIRRSSVYHPEGYISKQQHGKYYLVVFIPKGIFWFKGITWSNRNELIEESDDLKKIKMETQCTLRVPQHYVWYRNKEGFSRKMGNKISEAQRITEKWAREASEKFNVKIRVYIDPDWGVPSVKYEFTPDNFDTYEVQRAFMAMKYAYMGAIKEINKDFRGEEYIKTIRRAAEAISEITGWRWYENICYPWDERKIVIFSNGYVSVDENEYNNYFVHFKPQGIDWFLGISWWTSKDDWEKIEMETKWIFKVPEDKSDIPDGYDLEEFYHKLEPIIRKGQSIAGKWAREASEKFNVKIRVYIDPDWGEPSFVFDFTPRSFNPDRIKRAFMALKYAYEGSLNQLKERKMVIFDKCLKEWMIVP
;
A
#
# COMPACT_ATOMS: atom_id res chain seq x y z
N MET A 1 -17.76 -23.93 22.51
CA MET A 1 -17.72 -22.67 23.29
C MET A 1 -19.07 -22.00 23.18
N ASP A 2 -19.71 -21.73 24.31
CA ASP A 2 -21.02 -21.09 24.37
C ASP A 2 -20.96 -19.57 24.10
N LYS A 3 -22.14 -18.98 23.93
CA LYS A 3 -22.32 -17.55 23.63
C LYS A 3 -21.87 -16.63 24.76
N GLU A 4 -22.15 -17.01 26.01
CA GLU A 4 -21.80 -16.24 27.20
C GLU A 4 -20.28 -16.07 27.33
N THR A 5 -19.53 -17.15 27.09
CA THR A 5 -18.07 -17.11 27.06
C THR A 5 -17.58 -16.17 25.96
N ALA A 6 -18.12 -16.26 24.74
CA ALA A 6 -17.70 -15.38 23.65
C ALA A 6 -18.00 -13.90 23.93
N GLU A 7 -19.16 -13.59 24.54
CA GLU A 7 -19.52 -12.23 24.96
C GLU A 7 -18.55 -11.68 26.01
N LYS A 8 -18.09 -12.51 26.96
CA LYS A 8 -17.03 -12.14 27.91
C LYS A 8 -15.73 -11.73 27.18
N TYR A 9 -15.31 -12.47 26.16
CA TYR A 9 -14.12 -12.13 25.37
C TYR A 9 -14.29 -10.81 24.60
N ILE A 10 -15.45 -10.62 23.96
CA ILE A 10 -15.77 -9.39 23.22
C ILE A 10 -15.70 -8.18 24.15
N GLU A 11 -16.29 -8.27 25.34
CA GLU A 11 -16.32 -7.17 26.30
C GLU A 11 -14.92 -6.83 26.82
N ILE A 12 -14.10 -7.84 27.11
CA ILE A 12 -12.70 -7.62 27.52
C ILE A 12 -11.89 -6.95 26.39
N ILE A 13 -12.10 -7.35 25.14
CA ILE A 13 -11.45 -6.71 23.98
C ILE A 13 -11.89 -5.24 23.85
N ARG A 14 -13.17 -4.94 24.05
CA ARG A 14 -13.69 -3.58 24.04
C ARG A 14 -13.06 -2.72 25.13
N ARG A 15 -13.00 -3.22 26.36
CA ARG A 15 -12.33 -2.54 27.48
C ARG A 15 -10.84 -2.33 27.22
N ALA A 16 -10.17 -3.28 26.58
CA ALA A 16 -8.77 -3.12 26.17
C ALA A 16 -8.61 -2.00 25.12
N ALA A 17 -9.49 -1.93 24.13
CA ALA A 17 -9.49 -0.87 23.12
C ALA A 17 -9.81 0.50 23.73
N GLU A 18 -10.75 0.58 24.67
CA GLU A 18 -11.04 1.80 25.43
C GLU A 18 -9.83 2.26 26.26
N ALA A 19 -9.14 1.33 26.92
CA ALA A 19 -7.94 1.62 27.68
C ALA A 19 -6.84 2.27 26.82
N ILE A 20 -6.66 1.75 25.60
CA ILE A 20 -5.73 2.32 24.61
C ILE A 20 -6.25 3.67 24.11
N SER A 21 -7.54 3.77 23.81
CA SER A 21 -8.18 5.03 23.36
C SER A 21 -7.99 6.16 24.37
N TRP A 22 -7.99 5.84 25.67
CA TRP A 22 -7.79 6.85 26.71
C TRP A 22 -6.40 7.51 26.65
N ILE A 23 -5.36 6.74 26.28
CA ILE A 23 -3.99 7.27 26.15
C ILE A 23 -3.66 7.79 24.75
N THR A 24 -4.43 7.42 23.73
CA THR A 24 -4.13 7.79 22.33
C THR A 24 -5.15 8.69 21.64
N GLY A 25 -6.39 8.75 22.14
CA GLY A 25 -7.53 9.36 21.46
C GLY A 25 -8.02 8.59 20.22
N TRP A 26 -7.62 7.33 20.04
CA TRP A 26 -7.96 6.57 18.84
C TRP A 26 -9.43 6.15 18.78
N LEU A 27 -9.95 6.08 17.56
CA LEU A 27 -11.24 5.46 17.25
C LEU A 27 -11.00 4.04 16.71
N TRP A 28 -12.00 3.15 16.80
CA TRP A 28 -11.86 1.75 16.42
C TRP A 28 -12.91 1.31 15.40
N HIS A 29 -12.53 0.36 14.53
CA HIS A 29 -13.44 -0.49 13.78
C HIS A 29 -13.60 -1.80 14.54
N GLU A 30 -14.83 -2.14 14.90
CA GLU A 30 -15.20 -3.40 15.54
C GLU A 30 -15.69 -4.37 14.46
N ASN A 31 -14.97 -5.48 14.26
CA ASN A 31 -15.40 -6.56 13.38
C ASN A 31 -15.58 -7.82 14.24
N ILE A 32 -16.82 -8.23 14.45
CA ILE A 32 -17.17 -9.42 15.24
C ILE A 32 -17.88 -10.39 14.32
N CYS A 33 -17.40 -11.63 14.31
CA CYS A 33 -18.06 -12.71 13.62
C CYS A 33 -18.58 -13.79 14.55
N TYR A 34 -19.83 -14.18 14.30
CA TYR A 34 -20.57 -15.16 15.06
C TYR A 34 -20.71 -16.46 14.25
N PRO A 35 -20.61 -17.63 14.90
CA PRO A 35 -20.67 -18.93 14.22
C PRO A 35 -22.04 -19.28 13.62
N TRP A 36 -23.09 -18.53 13.95
CA TRP A 36 -24.46 -18.70 13.43
C TRP A 36 -24.86 -17.65 12.39
N ASP A 37 -23.96 -16.73 12.06
CA ASP A 37 -24.21 -15.69 11.07
C ASP A 37 -23.81 -16.20 9.68
N GLU A 38 -24.80 -16.52 8.83
CA GLU A 38 -24.56 -17.04 7.48
C GLU A 38 -23.84 -16.03 6.58
N GLU A 39 -23.94 -14.74 6.91
CA GLU A 39 -23.36 -13.63 6.16
C GLU A 39 -22.09 -13.07 6.78
N CYS A 40 -21.41 -13.81 7.66
CA CYS A 40 -20.25 -13.29 8.37
C CYS A 40 -19.06 -12.98 7.45
N LYS A 41 -19.12 -11.80 6.82
CA LYS A 41 -18.07 -11.19 6.03
C LYS A 41 -17.19 -10.45 6.99
N ILE A 42 -16.28 -11.17 7.65
CA ILE A 42 -15.09 -10.49 8.16
C ILE A 42 -14.44 -9.90 6.92
N ARG A 43 -14.60 -8.59 6.77
CA ARG A 43 -13.64 -7.83 5.99
C ARG A 43 -12.33 -8.04 6.72
N ARG A 44 -11.58 -9.09 6.36
CA ARG A 44 -10.12 -9.01 6.42
C ARG A 44 -9.84 -7.77 5.59
N SER A 45 -9.64 -6.64 6.26
CA SER A 45 -9.19 -5.42 5.64
C SER A 45 -7.76 -5.69 5.20
N SER A 46 -7.67 -6.35 4.06
CA SER A 46 -6.59 -6.23 3.10
C SER A 46 -7.13 -5.59 1.81
N VAL A 47 -8.32 -4.99 1.85
CA VAL A 47 -9.00 -4.46 0.67
C VAL A 47 -9.98 -3.34 1.08
N TYR A 48 -9.54 -2.08 1.04
CA TYR A 48 -10.43 -0.98 0.69
C TYR A 48 -10.60 -1.00 -0.85
N HIS A 49 -11.40 -1.93 -1.36
CA HIS A 49 -12.06 -1.76 -2.66
C HIS A 49 -13.48 -1.24 -2.37
N PRO A 50 -14.00 -0.28 -3.15
CA PRO A 50 -15.42 0.09 -3.13
C PRO A 50 -16.35 -1.09 -3.45
N GLU A 51 -15.81 -2.12 -4.11
CA GLU A 51 -16.53 -3.34 -4.46
C GLU A 51 -15.89 -4.55 -3.77
N GLY A 52 -16.61 -5.10 -2.78
CA GLY A 52 -16.08 -6.10 -1.86
C GLY A 52 -15.48 -7.32 -2.54
N TYR A 53 -14.15 -7.43 -2.51
CA TYR A 53 -13.47 -8.71 -2.68
C TYR A 53 -13.54 -9.50 -1.37
N ILE A 54 -14.54 -10.38 -1.30
CA ILE A 54 -14.66 -11.43 -0.29
C ILE A 54 -13.61 -12.48 -0.64
N SER A 55 -12.53 -12.61 0.12
CA SER A 55 -11.74 -13.83 0.01
C SER A 55 -12.67 -14.98 0.46
N LYS A 56 -12.95 -15.90 -0.46
CA LYS A 56 -13.65 -17.16 -0.18
C LYS A 56 -12.75 -18.02 0.72
N GLN A 57 -12.52 -17.62 1.96
CA GLN A 57 -11.91 -18.47 2.97
C GLN A 57 -13.02 -19.08 3.82
N GLN A 58 -13.49 -20.21 3.30
CA GLN A 58 -14.01 -21.38 3.98
C GLN A 58 -14.91 -21.15 5.20
N HIS A 59 -16.19 -21.41 4.96
CA HIS A 59 -17.22 -21.74 5.93
C HIS A 59 -16.68 -22.62 7.06
N GLY A 60 -16.59 -22.04 8.24
CA GLY A 60 -16.48 -22.74 9.51
C GLY A 60 -17.31 -21.99 10.55
N LYS A 61 -18.00 -22.70 11.42
CA LYS A 61 -18.76 -22.11 12.54
C LYS A 61 -17.79 -21.70 13.65
N TYR A 62 -17.14 -20.53 13.53
CA TYR A 62 -16.21 -20.01 14.52
C TYR A 62 -16.48 -18.54 14.88
N TYR A 63 -16.07 -18.14 16.08
CA TYR A 63 -16.00 -16.75 16.51
C TYR A 63 -14.65 -16.16 16.11
N LEU A 64 -14.67 -14.95 15.55
CA LEU A 64 -13.49 -14.13 15.33
C LEU A 64 -13.83 -12.68 15.65
N VAL A 65 -13.08 -12.09 16.58
CA VAL A 65 -13.22 -10.71 17.03
C VAL A 65 -11.95 -9.97 16.68
N VAL A 66 -12.08 -8.85 15.97
CA VAL A 66 -10.96 -8.03 15.50
C VAL A 66 -11.30 -6.56 15.70
N PHE A 67 -10.57 -5.89 16.60
CA PHE A 67 -10.68 -4.45 16.82
C PHE A 67 -9.47 -3.75 16.22
N ILE A 68 -9.69 -2.92 15.21
CA ILE A 68 -8.62 -2.24 14.44
C ILE A 68 -8.71 -0.73 14.67
N PRO A 69 -7.62 -0.04 15.03
CA PRO A 69 -7.65 1.41 15.19
C PRO A 69 -7.81 2.13 13.83
N LYS A 70 -8.64 3.16 13.79
CA LYS A 70 -8.87 3.99 12.59
C LYS A 70 -7.67 4.89 12.35
N GLY A 71 -7.17 4.92 11.12
CA GLY A 71 -6.11 5.86 10.74
C GLY A 71 -4.71 5.50 11.25
N ILE A 72 -4.54 4.36 11.92
CA ILE A 72 -3.27 3.94 12.52
C ILE A 72 -2.68 2.77 11.78
N PHE A 73 -1.37 2.84 11.58
CA PHE A 73 -0.67 1.91 10.69
C PHE A 73 0.05 0.78 11.43
N TRP A 74 0.87 1.12 12.42
CA TRP A 74 1.82 0.19 13.03
C TRP A 74 1.18 -0.87 13.94
N PHE A 75 -0.08 -0.72 14.33
CA PHE A 75 -0.80 -1.62 15.24
C PHE A 75 -1.87 -2.39 14.46
N LYS A 76 -1.75 -3.72 14.37
CA LYS A 76 -2.72 -4.57 13.64
C LYS A 76 -4.08 -4.60 14.33
N GLY A 77 -4.09 -4.55 15.66
CA GLY A 77 -5.31 -4.54 16.45
C GLY A 77 -5.28 -5.49 17.64
N ILE A 78 -6.45 -5.66 18.23
CA ILE A 78 -6.73 -6.61 19.31
C ILE A 78 -7.60 -7.71 18.72
N THR A 79 -7.15 -8.96 18.82
CA THR A 79 -7.81 -10.08 18.15
C THR A 79 -8.03 -11.27 19.08
N TRP A 80 -9.10 -12.00 18.81
CA TRP A 80 -9.36 -13.30 19.41
C TRP A 80 -10.15 -14.17 18.43
N SER A 81 -9.82 -15.46 18.41
CA SER A 81 -10.50 -16.47 17.59
C SER A 81 -10.65 -17.73 18.40
N ASN A 82 -11.81 -18.39 18.28
CA ASN A 82 -11.97 -19.76 18.82
C ASN A 82 -11.60 -20.86 17.79
N ARG A 83 -11.06 -20.48 16.62
CA ARG A 83 -10.52 -21.39 15.61
C ARG A 83 -8.99 -21.45 15.73
N ASN A 84 -8.46 -22.67 15.82
CA ASN A 84 -7.06 -22.98 15.52
C ASN A 84 -7.01 -23.61 14.12
N GLU A 85 -6.14 -23.12 13.24
CA GLU A 85 -5.93 -23.75 11.93
C GLU A 85 -5.18 -25.08 12.04
N LEU A 86 -4.54 -25.37 13.18
CA LEU A 86 -3.89 -26.65 13.48
C LEU A 86 -3.95 -26.88 15.01
N ILE A 87 -4.38 -28.07 15.44
CA ILE A 87 -4.43 -28.61 16.82
C ILE A 87 -5.73 -28.33 17.60
N GLU A 88 -6.49 -29.42 17.80
CA GLU A 88 -7.56 -29.56 18.78
C GLU A 88 -6.96 -29.41 20.19
N GLU A 89 -7.54 -28.51 21.01
CA GLU A 89 -7.16 -28.24 22.41
C GLU A 89 -5.79 -27.57 22.64
N SER A 90 -5.55 -26.38 22.07
CA SER A 90 -4.43 -25.52 22.51
C SER A 90 -4.88 -24.39 23.45
N ASP A 91 -4.06 -24.09 24.45
CA ASP A 91 -4.21 -22.93 25.35
C ASP A 91 -4.30 -21.58 24.60
N ASP A 92 -3.95 -21.53 23.31
CA ASP A 92 -4.00 -20.32 22.50
C ASP A 92 -5.42 -19.88 22.16
N LEU A 93 -6.41 -20.78 22.21
CA LEU A 93 -7.83 -20.45 22.01
C LEU A 93 -8.39 -19.59 23.16
N LYS A 94 -7.69 -19.53 24.30
CA LYS A 94 -8.09 -18.74 25.47
C LYS A 94 -7.49 -17.34 25.49
N LYS A 95 -6.58 -17.00 24.56
CA LYS A 95 -5.79 -15.77 24.61
C LYS A 95 -6.29 -14.71 23.64
N ILE A 96 -6.45 -13.51 24.15
CA ILE A 96 -6.60 -12.27 23.38
C ILE A 96 -5.21 -11.78 23.00
N LYS A 97 -5.04 -11.40 21.74
CA LYS A 97 -3.74 -11.03 21.15
C LYS A 97 -3.75 -9.57 20.74
N MET A 98 -2.77 -8.81 21.20
CA MET A 98 -2.39 -7.51 20.64
C MET A 98 -1.18 -7.71 19.74
N GLU A 99 -1.22 -7.18 18.53
CA GLU A 99 -0.15 -7.40 17.55
C GLU A 99 0.21 -6.11 16.80
N THR A 100 1.50 -5.89 16.56
CA THR A 100 1.98 -4.84 15.65
C THR A 100 2.03 -5.33 14.21
N GLN A 101 2.15 -4.40 13.26
CA GLN A 101 2.62 -4.77 11.93
C GLN A 101 4.00 -5.42 12.01
N CYS A 102 4.39 -6.14 10.96
CA CYS A 102 5.72 -6.70 10.85
C CYS A 102 6.75 -5.56 10.76
N THR A 103 7.88 -5.69 11.46
CA THR A 103 8.97 -4.69 11.47
C THR A 103 9.86 -4.78 10.22
N LEU A 104 9.66 -5.81 9.39
CA LEU A 104 10.22 -5.95 8.05
C LEU A 104 9.09 -6.38 7.11
N ARG A 105 8.98 -5.77 5.93
CA ARG A 105 8.15 -6.30 4.85
C ARG A 105 9.03 -6.83 3.73
N VAL A 106 8.80 -8.08 3.34
CA VAL A 106 9.34 -8.68 2.12
C VAL A 106 8.34 -8.37 1.01
N PRO A 107 8.74 -7.78 -0.14
CA PRO A 107 7.78 -7.54 -1.21
C PRO A 107 7.15 -8.86 -1.69
N GLN A 108 5.87 -8.85 -2.07
CA GLN A 108 5.08 -10.08 -2.25
C GLN A 108 5.61 -11.01 -3.36
N HIS A 109 6.24 -10.47 -4.39
CA HIS A 109 6.85 -11.25 -5.47
C HIS A 109 8.07 -12.07 -4.99
N TYR A 110 8.66 -11.78 -3.83
CA TYR A 110 9.81 -12.51 -3.28
C TYR A 110 9.44 -13.93 -2.81
N VAL A 111 8.20 -14.15 -2.37
CA VAL A 111 7.73 -15.48 -1.94
C VAL A 111 7.75 -16.47 -3.11
N TRP A 112 7.54 -15.98 -4.33
CA TRP A 112 7.60 -16.77 -5.56
C TRP A 112 9.03 -17.15 -5.97
N TYR A 113 10.05 -16.39 -5.50
CA TYR A 113 11.45 -16.62 -5.85
C TYR A 113 12.25 -17.40 -4.80
N ARG A 114 11.59 -18.09 -3.86
CA ARG A 114 12.23 -18.96 -2.84
C ARG A 114 13.20 -19.99 -3.45
N ASN A 115 13.09 -20.27 -4.75
CA ASN A 115 13.91 -21.21 -5.52
C ASN A 115 15.13 -20.60 -6.27
N LYS A 116 15.44 -19.30 -6.14
CA LYS A 116 16.69 -18.73 -6.70
C LYS A 116 17.75 -18.57 -5.59
N GLU A 117 18.72 -19.49 -5.55
CA GLU A 117 19.69 -19.70 -4.44
C GLU A 117 20.45 -18.43 -3.98
N GLY A 118 20.90 -17.58 -4.90
CA GLY A 118 21.68 -16.38 -4.55
C GLY A 118 20.85 -15.24 -3.93
N PHE A 119 19.57 -15.13 -4.30
CA PHE A 119 18.66 -14.08 -3.83
C PHE A 119 18.02 -14.45 -2.49
N SER A 120 17.73 -15.74 -2.29
CA SER A 120 17.24 -16.32 -1.03
C SER A 120 18.20 -16.04 0.15
N ARG A 121 19.52 -16.17 -0.06
CA ARG A 121 20.52 -15.95 1.01
C ARG A 121 20.61 -14.50 1.49
N LYS A 122 20.58 -13.52 0.59
CA LYS A 122 20.63 -12.09 0.95
C LYS A 122 19.38 -11.67 1.73
N MET A 123 18.21 -12.20 1.34
CA MET A 123 16.96 -11.92 2.04
C MET A 123 16.88 -12.65 3.38
N GLY A 124 17.35 -13.90 3.45
CA GLY A 124 17.49 -14.63 4.71
C GLY A 124 18.32 -13.87 5.73
N ASN A 125 19.47 -13.31 5.33
CA ASN A 125 20.29 -12.47 6.22
C ASN A 125 19.52 -11.23 6.72
N LYS A 126 18.78 -10.54 5.84
CA LYS A 126 17.96 -9.38 6.24
C LYS A 126 16.84 -9.75 7.21
N ILE A 127 16.19 -10.89 6.99
CA ILE A 127 15.15 -11.40 7.89
C ILE A 127 15.75 -11.71 9.26
N SER A 128 16.85 -12.47 9.32
CA SER A 128 17.53 -12.78 10.58
C SER A 128 18.02 -11.52 11.31
N GLU A 129 18.53 -10.54 10.57
CA GLU A 129 18.93 -9.25 11.13
C GLU A 129 17.74 -8.48 11.70
N ALA A 130 16.64 -8.38 10.95
CA ALA A 130 15.42 -7.74 11.43
C ALA A 130 14.83 -8.44 12.65
N GLN A 131 14.90 -9.77 12.71
CA GLN A 131 14.48 -10.57 13.87
C GLN A 131 15.31 -10.20 15.09
N ARG A 132 16.65 -10.24 14.98
CA ARG A 132 17.57 -9.86 16.05
C ARG A 132 17.35 -8.43 16.54
N ILE A 133 17.14 -7.48 15.63
CA ILE A 133 16.85 -6.08 15.97
C ILE A 133 15.51 -6.00 16.71
N THR A 134 14.47 -6.67 16.22
CA THR A 134 13.14 -6.65 16.85
C THR A 134 13.16 -7.27 18.24
N GLU A 135 13.90 -8.37 18.43
CA GLU A 135 14.11 -9.01 19.74
C GLU A 135 14.85 -8.12 20.73
N LYS A 136 15.90 -7.42 20.27
CA LYS A 136 16.61 -6.43 21.08
C LYS A 136 15.63 -5.37 21.59
N TRP A 137 14.88 -4.73 20.69
CA TRP A 137 13.94 -3.67 21.05
C TRP A 137 12.77 -4.17 21.90
N ALA A 138 12.28 -5.39 21.67
CA ALA A 138 11.25 -6.01 22.51
C ALA A 138 11.74 -6.28 23.94
N ARG A 139 13.02 -6.67 24.11
CA ARG A 139 13.64 -6.87 25.42
C ARG A 139 13.81 -5.55 26.17
N GLU A 140 14.37 -4.54 25.50
CA GLU A 140 14.50 -3.19 26.07
C GLU A 140 13.14 -2.60 26.47
N ALA A 141 12.11 -2.78 25.64
CA ALA A 141 10.75 -2.37 25.97
C ALA A 141 10.19 -3.14 27.16
N SER A 142 10.40 -4.46 27.23
CA SER A 142 9.89 -5.28 28.34
C SER A 142 10.46 -4.84 29.68
N GLU A 143 11.75 -4.55 29.73
CA GLU A 143 12.44 -4.02 30.92
C GLU A 143 11.94 -2.62 31.27
N LYS A 144 11.87 -1.73 30.27
CA LYS A 144 11.48 -0.32 30.48
C LYS A 144 10.06 -0.15 31.00
N PHE A 145 9.12 -0.95 30.51
CA PHE A 145 7.70 -0.83 30.83
C PHE A 145 7.22 -1.89 31.84
N ASN A 146 8.12 -2.74 32.33
CA ASN A 146 7.83 -3.84 33.26
C ASN A 146 6.65 -4.70 32.80
N VAL A 147 6.71 -5.18 31.56
CA VAL A 147 5.67 -6.00 30.93
C VAL A 147 6.30 -6.96 29.93
N LYS A 148 5.80 -8.20 29.85
CA LYS A 148 6.38 -9.22 28.96
C LYS A 148 5.72 -9.20 27.58
N ILE A 149 6.37 -8.53 26.63
CA ILE A 149 6.01 -8.63 25.21
C ILE A 149 6.91 -9.66 24.50
N ARG A 150 6.45 -10.20 23.36
CA ARG A 150 7.18 -11.23 22.61
C ARG A 150 7.36 -10.83 21.16
N VAL A 151 8.39 -11.37 20.53
CA VAL A 151 8.53 -11.34 19.08
C VAL A 151 7.83 -12.56 18.50
N TYR A 152 7.01 -12.33 17.48
CA TYR A 152 6.37 -13.38 16.71
C TYR A 152 6.88 -13.34 15.28
N ILE A 153 7.27 -14.51 14.79
CA ILE A 153 7.70 -14.70 13.42
C ILE A 153 6.49 -15.18 12.62
N ASP A 154 6.10 -14.40 11.63
CA ASP A 154 5.05 -14.82 10.71
C ASP A 154 5.50 -16.10 9.98
N PRO A 155 4.71 -17.20 10.03
CA PRO A 155 5.11 -18.49 9.47
C PRO A 155 5.14 -18.48 7.94
N ASP A 156 4.31 -17.66 7.30
CA ASP A 156 4.21 -17.55 5.84
C ASP A 156 5.36 -16.68 5.30
N TRP A 157 5.70 -15.63 6.03
CA TRP A 157 6.59 -14.57 5.55
C TRP A 157 7.98 -14.55 6.22
N GLY A 158 8.15 -15.26 7.35
CA GLY A 158 9.37 -15.28 8.15
C GLY A 158 9.70 -13.96 8.86
N VAL A 159 8.80 -12.97 8.80
CA VAL A 159 9.08 -11.62 9.28
C VAL A 159 8.64 -11.40 10.73
N PRO A 160 9.45 -10.67 11.53
CA PRO A 160 9.13 -10.41 12.93
C PRO A 160 8.04 -9.35 13.10
N SER A 161 7.23 -9.54 14.14
CA SER A 161 6.24 -8.60 14.69
C SER A 161 6.31 -8.64 16.22
N VAL A 162 5.75 -7.65 16.91
CA VAL A 162 5.68 -7.64 18.37
C VAL A 162 4.27 -8.00 18.82
N LYS A 163 4.17 -8.88 19.82
CA LYS A 163 2.91 -9.38 20.38
C LYS A 163 2.84 -9.25 21.89
N TYR A 164 1.63 -9.06 22.37
CA TYR A 164 1.25 -9.22 23.77
C TYR A 164 -0.01 -10.08 23.84
N GLU A 165 -0.07 -10.99 24.81
CA GLU A 165 -1.17 -11.94 24.98
C GLU A 165 -1.68 -11.90 26.41
N PHE A 166 -3.00 -11.93 26.58
CA PHE A 166 -3.66 -12.00 27.87
C PHE A 166 -4.97 -12.80 27.75
N THR A 167 -5.60 -13.13 28.88
CA THR A 167 -6.89 -13.83 28.95
C THR A 167 -7.90 -12.94 29.66
N PRO A 168 -9.21 -13.22 29.55
CA PRO A 168 -10.22 -12.52 30.34
C PRO A 168 -9.96 -12.54 31.85
N ASP A 169 -9.37 -13.62 32.37
CA ASP A 169 -9.19 -13.82 33.82
C ASP A 169 -7.99 -13.05 34.40
N ASN A 170 -7.03 -12.65 33.55
CA ASN A 170 -5.89 -11.83 33.97
C ASN A 170 -5.88 -10.44 33.33
N PHE A 171 -7.02 -9.98 32.81
CA PHE A 171 -7.16 -8.67 32.21
C PHE A 171 -6.99 -7.55 33.25
N ASP A 172 -5.94 -6.75 33.09
CA ASP A 172 -5.72 -5.50 33.81
C ASP A 172 -5.57 -4.35 32.81
N THR A 173 -6.34 -3.28 33.05
CA THR A 173 -6.36 -2.10 32.17
C THR A 173 -5.00 -1.40 32.13
N TYR A 174 -4.32 -1.29 33.27
CA TYR A 174 -3.01 -0.64 33.35
C TYR A 174 -1.92 -1.49 32.69
N GLU A 175 -1.97 -2.82 32.85
CA GLU A 175 -1.05 -3.72 32.16
C GLU A 175 -1.23 -3.66 30.65
N VAL A 176 -2.47 -3.64 30.14
CA VAL A 176 -2.75 -3.46 28.70
C VAL A 176 -2.19 -2.14 28.17
N GLN A 177 -2.35 -1.03 28.91
CA GLN A 177 -1.77 0.26 28.53
C GLN A 177 -0.24 0.20 28.52
N ARG A 178 0.39 -0.41 29.54
CA ARG A 178 1.86 -0.60 29.57
C ARG A 178 2.34 -1.48 28.42
N ALA A 179 1.65 -2.58 28.14
CA ALA A 179 1.93 -3.48 27.04
C ALA A 179 1.86 -2.75 25.69
N PHE A 180 0.80 -1.96 25.47
CA PHE A 180 0.66 -1.14 24.28
C PHE A 180 1.83 -0.17 24.10
N MET A 181 2.20 0.57 25.16
CA MET A 181 3.32 1.51 25.12
C MET A 181 4.67 0.80 24.87
N ALA A 182 4.86 -0.38 25.46
CA ALA A 182 6.03 -1.23 25.25
C ALA A 182 6.10 -1.71 23.79
N MET A 183 4.99 -2.18 23.23
CA MET A 183 4.90 -2.59 21.82
C MET A 183 5.20 -1.43 20.87
N LYS A 184 4.65 -0.24 21.14
CA LYS A 184 4.93 0.98 20.37
C LYS A 184 6.42 1.32 20.38
N TYR A 185 7.02 1.33 21.57
CA TYR A 185 8.45 1.59 21.74
C TYR A 185 9.30 0.58 20.97
N ALA A 186 9.00 -0.71 21.12
CA ALA A 186 9.73 -1.79 20.46
C ALA A 186 9.62 -1.70 18.92
N TYR A 187 8.40 -1.51 18.41
CA TYR A 187 8.16 -1.40 16.97
C TYR A 187 8.89 -0.20 16.36
N MET A 188 8.77 0.98 16.96
CA MET A 188 9.37 2.22 16.44
C MET A 188 10.90 2.18 16.49
N GLY A 189 11.47 1.64 17.56
CA GLY A 189 12.92 1.44 17.65
C GLY A 189 13.43 0.45 16.61
N ALA A 190 12.75 -0.68 16.45
CA ALA A 190 13.12 -1.71 15.47
C ALA A 190 13.04 -1.18 14.04
N ILE A 191 11.94 -0.53 13.65
CA ILE A 191 11.78 0.06 12.30
C ILE A 191 12.86 1.08 12.01
N LYS A 192 13.19 1.98 12.96
CA LYS A 192 14.24 2.98 12.76
C LYS A 192 15.62 2.34 12.62
N GLU A 193 15.93 1.31 13.40
CA GLU A 193 17.24 0.64 13.33
C GLU A 193 17.37 -0.22 12.06
N ILE A 194 16.31 -0.93 11.66
CA ILE A 194 16.27 -1.69 10.41
C ILE A 194 16.44 -0.76 9.20
N ASN A 195 15.87 0.45 9.28
CA ASN A 195 15.94 1.45 8.22
C ASN A 195 17.01 2.53 8.47
N LYS A 196 17.98 2.32 9.37
CA LYS A 196 18.96 3.37 9.73
C LYS A 196 19.86 3.78 8.55
N ASP A 197 20.19 2.83 7.69
CA ASP A 197 21.03 3.02 6.51
C ASP A 197 20.20 3.40 5.28
N PHE A 198 18.90 3.64 5.47
CA PHE A 198 17.97 3.91 4.41
C PHE A 198 18.07 5.36 3.93
N ARG A 199 18.35 5.54 2.63
CA ARG A 199 18.67 6.85 2.02
C ARG A 199 17.44 7.70 1.67
N GLY A 200 16.28 7.48 2.29
CA GLY A 200 15.00 8.13 1.93
C GLY A 200 15.06 9.65 1.87
N GLU A 201 15.78 10.28 2.78
CA GLU A 201 16.00 11.74 2.79
C GLU A 201 16.71 12.26 1.53
N GLU A 202 17.61 11.47 0.95
CA GLU A 202 18.28 11.84 -0.29
C GLU A 202 17.33 11.79 -1.50
N TYR A 203 16.40 10.82 -1.50
CA TYR A 203 15.35 10.74 -2.53
C TYR A 203 14.37 11.89 -2.41
N ILE A 204 13.91 12.21 -1.19
CA ILE A 204 13.03 13.38 -0.94
C ILE A 204 13.69 14.67 -1.43
N LYS A 205 14.96 14.91 -1.07
CA LYS A 205 15.70 16.10 -1.52
C LYS A 205 15.84 16.14 -3.04
N THR A 206 16.16 15.01 -3.66
CA THR A 206 16.27 14.90 -5.11
C THR A 206 14.94 15.18 -5.81
N ILE A 207 13.83 14.65 -5.29
CA ILE A 207 12.48 14.89 -5.82
C ILE A 207 12.08 16.35 -5.70
N ARG A 208 12.33 16.98 -4.55
CA ARG A 208 12.06 18.41 -4.35
C ARG A 208 12.84 19.27 -5.35
N ARG A 209 14.13 18.98 -5.57
CA ARG A 209 14.95 19.66 -6.59
C ARG A 209 14.46 19.43 -8.01
N ALA A 210 13.91 18.26 -8.32
CA ALA A 210 13.29 17.99 -9.61
C ALA A 210 12.00 18.80 -9.80
N ALA A 211 11.16 18.86 -8.77
CA ALA A 211 9.94 19.68 -8.74
C ALA A 211 10.27 21.17 -8.90
N GLU A 212 11.29 21.69 -8.21
CA GLU A 212 11.82 23.05 -8.37
C GLU A 212 12.26 23.32 -9.80
N ALA A 213 13.04 22.44 -10.42
CA ALA A 213 13.50 22.59 -11.81
C ALA A 213 12.33 22.65 -12.81
N ILE A 214 11.25 21.91 -12.57
CA ILE A 214 10.02 21.98 -13.37
C ILE A 214 9.26 23.27 -13.07
N SER A 215 9.16 23.67 -11.80
CA SER A 215 8.54 24.94 -11.40
C SER A 215 9.20 26.15 -12.05
N GLU A 216 10.53 26.13 -12.26
CA GLU A 216 11.24 27.21 -12.96
C GLU A 216 10.73 27.45 -14.39
N ILE A 217 10.31 26.38 -15.09
CA ILE A 217 9.85 26.48 -16.49
C ILE A 217 8.32 26.52 -16.61
N THR A 218 7.58 26.23 -15.54
CA THR A 218 6.10 26.13 -15.55
C THR A 218 5.39 27.11 -14.62
N GLY A 219 6.06 27.60 -13.58
CA GLY A 219 5.46 28.34 -12.47
C GLY A 219 4.60 27.48 -11.52
N TRP A 220 4.66 26.15 -11.62
CA TRP A 220 3.80 25.26 -10.84
C TRP A 220 4.11 25.26 -9.35
N ARG A 221 3.07 25.01 -8.55
CA ARG A 221 3.15 24.66 -7.12
C ARG A 221 2.90 23.16 -6.95
N TRP A 222 3.34 22.60 -5.84
CA TRP A 222 3.29 21.15 -5.58
C TRP A 222 2.59 20.83 -4.27
N TYR A 223 1.90 19.70 -4.24
CA TYR A 223 1.55 18.99 -3.01
C TYR A 223 2.65 17.97 -2.73
N GLU A 224 3.28 18.06 -1.57
CA GLU A 224 4.29 17.11 -1.11
C GLU A 224 3.63 16.04 -0.24
N ASN A 225 3.53 14.81 -0.74
CA ASN A 225 3.09 13.66 0.05
C ASN A 225 4.31 12.80 0.38
N ILE A 226 4.75 12.85 1.64
CA ILE A 226 5.90 12.08 2.14
C ILE A 226 5.39 11.17 3.25
N CYS A 227 5.64 9.88 3.12
CA CYS A 227 5.43 8.91 4.18
C CYS A 227 6.74 8.28 4.62
N TYR A 228 6.88 8.22 5.94
CA TYR A 228 7.91 7.45 6.61
C TYR A 228 7.32 6.13 7.11
N PRO A 229 8.08 5.02 7.08
CA PRO A 229 7.65 3.74 7.67
C PRO A 229 7.30 3.81 9.16
N TRP A 230 7.78 4.85 9.86
CA TRP A 230 7.50 5.12 11.27
C TRP A 230 6.48 6.27 11.49
N ASP A 231 5.85 6.82 10.44
CA ASP A 231 4.71 7.71 10.64
C ASP A 231 3.56 6.88 11.24
N GLU A 232 2.92 7.43 12.28
CA GLU A 232 1.84 6.74 12.99
C GLU A 232 0.55 6.72 12.18
N ARG A 233 0.40 7.63 11.21
CA ARG A 233 -0.83 7.89 10.46
C ARG A 233 -0.86 7.10 9.15
N LYS A 234 -2.06 6.66 8.76
CA LYS A 234 -2.35 6.18 7.40
C LYS A 234 -2.02 7.29 6.39
N ILE A 235 -1.22 6.95 5.38
CA ILE A 235 -0.97 7.84 4.23
C ILE A 235 -2.29 8.04 3.50
N VAL A 236 -2.66 9.29 3.29
CA VAL A 236 -3.70 9.67 2.35
C VAL A 236 -3.01 9.96 1.03
N ILE A 237 -3.18 9.10 0.04
CA ILE A 237 -2.73 9.37 -1.32
C ILE A 237 -3.85 10.12 -2.03
N PHE A 238 -3.52 11.28 -2.59
CA PHE A 238 -4.46 12.13 -3.33
C PHE A 238 -4.40 11.85 -4.83
N SER A 239 -5.09 10.81 -5.29
CA SER A 239 -5.32 10.58 -6.72
C SER A 239 -6.70 11.11 -7.13
N ASN A 240 -6.75 11.99 -8.14
CA ASN A 240 -8.00 12.48 -8.77
C ASN A 240 -9.16 12.89 -7.84
N GLY A 241 -8.90 13.60 -6.74
CA GLY A 241 -9.95 14.02 -5.81
C GLY A 241 -10.48 12.92 -4.89
N TYR A 242 -9.95 11.71 -4.98
CA TYR A 242 -10.20 10.61 -4.05
C TYR A 242 -9.08 10.50 -3.02
N VAL A 243 -9.50 10.25 -1.77
CA VAL A 243 -8.65 9.85 -0.66
C VAL A 243 -8.57 8.32 -0.71
N SER A 244 -7.45 7.76 -1.19
CA SER A 244 -7.18 6.34 -1.01
C SER A 244 -6.16 6.14 0.11
N VAL A 245 -6.47 5.21 1.01
CA VAL A 245 -5.49 4.60 1.89
C VAL A 245 -4.96 3.41 1.10
N ASP A 246 -3.76 3.53 0.54
CA ASP A 246 -3.17 2.40 -0.19
C ASP A 246 -2.72 1.32 0.80
N GLU A 247 -3.61 0.35 0.93
CA GLU A 247 -3.47 -0.89 1.65
C GLU A 247 -2.59 -1.89 0.88
N ASN A 248 -1.66 -1.46 0.01
CA ASN A 248 -0.61 -2.32 -0.55
C ASN A 248 0.81 -1.82 -0.25
N GLU A 249 0.98 -0.73 0.51
CA GLU A 249 2.28 -0.04 0.69
C GLU A 249 2.83 -0.05 2.14
N TYR A 250 2.46 -1.08 2.89
CA TYR A 250 2.60 -1.29 4.33
C TYR A 250 3.96 -1.24 5.05
N ASN A 251 5.04 -0.73 4.48
CA ASN A 251 6.30 -0.47 5.22
C ASN A 251 7.26 0.36 4.35
N ASN A 252 6.69 1.10 3.40
CA ASN A 252 7.47 1.75 2.36
C ASN A 252 7.70 3.20 2.69
N TYR A 253 8.90 3.69 2.35
CA TYR A 253 8.99 5.10 2.08
C TYR A 253 8.24 5.35 0.79
N PHE A 254 7.26 6.24 0.88
CA PHE A 254 6.51 6.72 -0.26
C PHE A 254 6.70 8.22 -0.33
N VAL A 255 7.17 8.69 -1.47
CA VAL A 255 7.32 10.12 -1.74
C VAL A 255 6.62 10.38 -3.06
N HIS A 256 5.64 11.27 -3.07
CA HIS A 256 4.93 11.64 -4.28
C HIS A 256 4.63 13.14 -4.28
N PHE A 257 5.21 13.83 -5.25
CA PHE A 257 5.03 15.25 -5.46
C PHE A 257 4.10 15.42 -6.65
N LYS A 258 2.91 15.98 -6.39
CA LYS A 258 1.87 16.20 -7.39
C LYS A 258 1.73 17.70 -7.68
N PRO A 259 1.72 18.15 -8.94
CA PRO A 259 1.48 19.56 -9.24
C PRO A 259 0.04 19.97 -8.90
N GLN A 260 -0.13 21.20 -8.43
CA GLN A 260 -1.45 21.74 -8.08
C GLN A 260 -2.19 22.20 -9.33
N GLY A 261 -3.42 21.70 -9.54
CA GLY A 261 -4.29 22.13 -10.64
C GLY A 261 -3.87 21.64 -12.04
N ILE A 262 -3.03 20.60 -12.13
CA ILE A 262 -2.58 20.02 -13.40
C ILE A 262 -3.04 18.58 -13.51
N ASP A 263 -3.74 18.27 -14.60
CA ASP A 263 -4.41 16.97 -14.76
C ASP A 263 -3.66 15.95 -15.59
N TRP A 264 -2.82 16.34 -16.54
CA TRP A 264 -2.15 15.39 -17.43
C TRP A 264 -0.91 14.75 -16.79
N PHE A 265 -0.34 15.37 -15.77
CA PHE A 265 0.91 14.95 -15.13
C PHE A 265 0.60 14.31 -13.78
N LEU A 266 1.00 13.04 -13.59
CA LEU A 266 0.71 12.31 -12.37
C LEU A 266 1.57 12.83 -11.22
N GLY A 267 2.87 13.02 -11.45
CA GLY A 267 3.79 13.57 -10.46
C GLY A 267 5.21 13.04 -10.59
N ILE A 268 5.98 13.29 -9.54
CA ILE A 268 7.30 12.71 -9.33
C ILE A 268 7.22 11.82 -8.10
N SER A 269 7.51 10.53 -8.24
CA SER A 269 7.32 9.55 -7.18
C SER A 269 8.51 8.63 -6.96
N TRP A 270 8.58 8.14 -5.73
CA TRP A 270 9.52 7.12 -5.32
C TRP A 270 8.95 6.26 -4.20
N TRP A 271 9.26 4.97 -4.26
CA TRP A 271 8.65 3.91 -3.47
C TRP A 271 9.66 2.79 -3.25
N THR A 272 9.77 2.29 -2.02
CA THR A 272 10.68 1.17 -1.71
C THR A 272 10.17 -0.20 -2.13
N SER A 273 8.87 -0.31 -2.43
CA SER A 273 8.26 -1.57 -2.87
C SER A 273 8.52 -1.91 -4.33
N LYS A 274 8.98 -0.96 -5.14
CA LYS A 274 9.25 -1.22 -6.56
C LYS A 274 10.52 -2.05 -6.73
N ASP A 275 10.49 -2.96 -7.70
CA ASP A 275 11.63 -3.82 -8.07
C ASP A 275 12.92 -3.00 -8.27
N ASP A 276 12.76 -1.82 -8.87
CA ASP A 276 13.81 -0.82 -9.07
C ASP A 276 13.68 0.34 -8.06
N TRP A 277 13.64 0.05 -6.77
CA TRP A 277 13.58 1.05 -5.69
C TRP A 277 14.70 2.10 -5.75
N GLU A 278 15.73 1.96 -6.57
CA GLU A 278 16.75 3.00 -6.77
C GLU A 278 16.28 4.15 -7.70
N LYS A 279 15.16 3.96 -8.42
CA LYS A 279 14.65 4.88 -9.44
C LYS A 279 13.53 5.77 -8.89
N ILE A 280 13.69 7.07 -9.10
CA ILE A 280 12.64 8.07 -9.03
C ILE A 280 11.96 8.12 -10.39
N GLU A 281 10.64 8.07 -10.40
CA GLU A 281 9.82 8.10 -11.60
C GLU A 281 9.15 9.46 -11.74
N MET A 282 9.21 10.01 -12.95
CA MET A 282 8.41 11.15 -13.37
C MET A 282 7.42 10.65 -14.41
N GLU A 283 6.12 10.79 -14.13
CA GLU A 283 5.09 10.06 -14.87
C GLU A 283 3.90 10.95 -15.28
N THR A 284 3.36 10.71 -16.48
CA THR A 284 2.08 11.27 -16.93
C THR A 284 0.92 10.40 -16.48
N LYS A 285 -0.29 10.95 -16.42
CA LYS A 285 -1.48 10.09 -16.34
C LYS A 285 -1.59 9.20 -17.60
N TRP A 286 -2.44 8.20 -17.51
CA TRP A 286 -2.87 7.38 -18.65
C TRP A 286 -3.33 8.26 -19.81
N ILE A 287 -2.90 7.92 -21.02
CA ILE A 287 -3.26 8.66 -22.23
C ILE A 287 -4.72 8.39 -22.60
N PHE A 288 -5.22 7.19 -22.33
CA PHE A 288 -6.62 6.78 -22.43
C PHE A 288 -6.95 5.80 -21.29
N LYS A 289 -8.23 5.68 -20.96
CA LYS A 289 -8.71 4.77 -19.94
C LYS A 289 -9.63 3.70 -20.52
N VAL A 290 -9.48 2.46 -20.08
CA VAL A 290 -10.32 1.30 -20.40
C VAL A 290 -11.38 1.17 -19.30
N PRO A 291 -12.64 0.80 -19.60
CA PRO A 291 -13.64 0.59 -18.57
C PRO A 291 -13.20 -0.52 -17.61
N GLU A 292 -13.42 -0.27 -16.32
CA GLU A 292 -12.99 -1.17 -15.23
C GLU A 292 -14.16 -2.06 -14.77
N ASP A 293 -15.40 -1.58 -14.84
CA ASP A 293 -16.58 -2.29 -14.31
C ASP A 293 -17.67 -2.55 -15.36
N LYS A 294 -18.51 -3.58 -15.14
CA LYS A 294 -19.68 -3.86 -16.00
C LYS A 294 -20.64 -2.67 -16.10
N SER A 295 -20.75 -1.87 -15.05
CA SER A 295 -21.55 -0.63 -15.05
C SER A 295 -21.01 0.43 -16.00
N ASP A 296 -19.74 0.31 -16.41
CA ASP A 296 -19.10 1.22 -17.34
C ASP A 296 -19.34 0.81 -18.81
N ILE A 297 -19.99 -0.33 -19.08
CA ILE A 297 -20.21 -0.86 -20.43
C ILE A 297 -21.63 -0.53 -20.90
N PRO A 298 -21.83 -0.05 -22.15
CA PRO A 298 -23.16 0.24 -22.66
C PRO A 298 -24.10 -0.98 -22.66
N ASP A 299 -25.38 -0.75 -22.35
CA ASP A 299 -26.43 -1.78 -22.38
C ASP A 299 -26.46 -2.51 -23.74
N GLY A 300 -26.47 -3.84 -23.69
CA GLY A 300 -26.53 -4.70 -24.89
C GLY A 300 -25.18 -5.25 -25.40
N TYR A 301 -24.06 -4.94 -24.74
CA TYR A 301 -22.76 -5.56 -25.00
C TYR A 301 -22.40 -6.59 -23.93
N ASP A 302 -21.87 -7.75 -24.34
CA ASP A 302 -21.18 -8.67 -23.44
C ASP A 302 -19.77 -8.15 -23.12
N LEU A 303 -19.28 -8.37 -21.89
CA LEU A 303 -17.96 -7.95 -21.41
C LEU A 303 -16.83 -8.48 -22.31
N GLU A 304 -16.89 -9.75 -22.68
CA GLU A 304 -15.88 -10.45 -23.48
C GLU A 304 -15.91 -9.94 -24.93
N GLU A 305 -17.11 -9.76 -25.50
CA GLU A 305 -17.28 -9.19 -26.85
C GLU A 305 -16.81 -7.72 -26.92
N PHE A 306 -17.04 -6.94 -25.86
CA PHE A 306 -16.60 -5.56 -25.75
C PHE A 306 -15.06 -5.46 -25.70
N TYR A 307 -14.39 -6.26 -24.87
CA TYR A 307 -12.93 -6.27 -24.84
C TYR A 307 -12.29 -6.77 -26.13
N HIS A 308 -12.86 -7.79 -26.79
CA HIS A 308 -12.38 -8.23 -28.11
C HIS A 308 -12.44 -7.13 -29.17
N LYS A 309 -13.46 -6.26 -29.13
CA LYS A 309 -13.55 -5.09 -30.03
C LYS A 309 -12.58 -3.98 -29.64
N LEU A 310 -12.27 -3.83 -28.34
CA LEU A 310 -11.34 -2.82 -27.85
C LEU A 310 -9.87 -3.20 -28.01
N GLU A 311 -9.51 -4.49 -27.95
CA GLU A 311 -8.11 -4.93 -27.97
C GLU A 311 -7.31 -4.36 -29.17
N PRO A 312 -7.81 -4.39 -30.43
CA PRO A 312 -7.10 -3.77 -31.55
C PRO A 312 -6.95 -2.25 -31.41
N ILE A 313 -7.92 -1.59 -30.79
CA ILE A 313 -7.92 -0.14 -30.54
C ILE A 313 -6.87 0.19 -29.47
N ILE A 314 -6.84 -0.57 -28.38
CA ILE A 314 -5.85 -0.46 -27.30
C ILE A 314 -4.44 -0.65 -27.88
N ARG A 315 -4.19 -1.73 -28.64
CA ARG A 315 -2.89 -1.98 -29.30
C ARG A 315 -2.48 -0.85 -30.23
N LYS A 316 -3.44 -0.28 -30.98
CA LYS A 316 -3.18 0.89 -31.84
C LYS A 316 -2.87 2.14 -31.02
N GLY A 317 -3.53 2.34 -29.88
CA GLY A 317 -3.24 3.41 -28.93
C GLY A 317 -1.85 3.28 -28.31
N GLN A 318 -1.46 2.07 -27.91
CA GLN A 318 -0.10 1.75 -27.43
C GLN A 318 0.95 2.02 -28.51
N SER A 319 0.67 1.68 -29.78
CA SER A 319 1.56 1.99 -30.91
C SER A 319 1.73 3.49 -31.13
N ILE A 320 0.65 4.27 -31.01
CA ILE A 320 0.69 5.74 -31.07
C ILE A 320 1.56 6.28 -29.94
N ALA A 321 1.34 5.83 -28.70
CA ALA A 321 2.16 6.22 -27.55
C ALA A 321 3.64 5.90 -27.80
N GLY A 322 3.96 4.69 -28.27
CA GLY A 322 5.33 4.27 -28.60
C GLY A 322 5.99 5.11 -29.69
N LYS A 323 5.23 5.54 -30.71
CA LYS A 323 5.71 6.49 -31.72
C LYS A 323 6.09 7.82 -31.07
N TRP A 324 5.20 8.44 -30.31
CA TRP A 324 5.42 9.74 -29.69
C TRP A 324 6.51 9.73 -28.61
N ALA A 325 6.67 8.64 -27.87
CA ALA A 325 7.79 8.48 -26.95
C ALA A 325 9.14 8.53 -27.67
N ARG A 326 9.25 7.90 -28.85
CA ARG A 326 10.49 7.93 -29.66
C ARG A 326 10.77 9.32 -30.20
N GLU A 327 9.78 9.96 -30.82
CA GLU A 327 9.93 11.32 -31.35
C GLU A 327 10.29 12.33 -30.26
N ALA A 328 9.64 12.25 -29.10
CA ALA A 328 9.99 13.07 -27.94
C ALA A 328 11.42 12.79 -27.46
N SER A 329 11.81 11.51 -27.40
CA SER A 329 13.14 11.14 -26.91
C SER A 329 14.26 11.69 -27.79
N GLU A 330 14.08 11.62 -29.12
CA GLU A 330 14.99 12.19 -30.10
C GLU A 330 15.03 13.72 -30.01
N LYS A 331 13.85 14.36 -30.03
CA LYS A 331 13.71 15.83 -30.03
C LYS A 331 14.35 16.49 -28.82
N PHE A 332 14.19 15.90 -27.64
CA PHE A 332 14.67 16.49 -26.38
C PHE A 332 15.97 15.87 -25.87
N ASN A 333 16.56 14.93 -26.64
CA ASN A 333 17.78 14.20 -26.29
C ASN A 333 17.73 13.62 -24.85
N VAL A 334 16.64 12.91 -24.57
CA VAL A 334 16.37 12.24 -23.28
C VAL A 334 15.59 10.97 -23.55
N LYS A 335 15.90 9.86 -22.89
CA LYS A 335 15.15 8.62 -23.06
C LYS A 335 13.95 8.60 -22.12
N ILE A 336 12.73 8.69 -22.66
CA ILE A 336 11.49 8.37 -21.94
C ILE A 336 10.99 6.99 -22.38
N ARG A 337 10.22 6.32 -21.52
CA ARG A 337 9.60 5.02 -21.81
C ARG A 337 8.08 5.14 -21.80
N VAL A 338 7.43 4.21 -22.49
CA VAL A 338 5.99 3.97 -22.33
C VAL A 338 5.85 2.88 -21.28
N TYR A 339 5.16 3.17 -20.19
CA TYR A 339 4.67 2.14 -19.29
C TYR A 339 3.27 1.72 -19.75
N ILE A 340 3.03 0.41 -19.77
CA ILE A 340 1.75 -0.17 -20.16
C ILE A 340 1.22 -0.84 -18.91
N ASP A 341 0.05 -0.42 -18.45
CA ASP A 341 -0.65 -1.08 -17.36
C ASP A 341 -0.85 -2.56 -17.71
N PRO A 342 -0.40 -3.50 -16.86
CA PRO A 342 -0.42 -4.93 -17.19
C PRO A 342 -1.85 -5.51 -17.24
N ASP A 343 -2.79 -4.89 -16.54
CA ASP A 343 -4.16 -5.36 -16.42
C ASP A 343 -5.02 -4.81 -17.56
N TRP A 344 -4.84 -3.54 -17.89
CA TRP A 344 -5.72 -2.81 -18.81
C TRP A 344 -5.07 -2.36 -20.12
N GLY A 345 -3.75 -2.46 -20.23
CA GLY A 345 -3.01 -2.04 -21.41
C GLY A 345 -2.95 -0.52 -21.61
N GLU A 346 -3.29 0.25 -20.58
CA GLU A 346 -3.30 1.71 -20.60
C GLU A 346 -1.87 2.28 -20.63
N PRO A 347 -1.52 3.11 -21.63
CA PRO A 347 -0.18 3.67 -21.73
C PRO A 347 -0.03 4.97 -20.95
N SER A 348 1.06 5.09 -20.17
CA SER A 348 1.60 6.35 -19.62
C SER A 348 3.04 6.57 -20.11
N PHE A 349 3.53 7.81 -20.01
CA PHE A 349 4.93 8.12 -20.27
C PHE A 349 5.69 8.28 -18.96
N VAL A 350 6.85 7.63 -18.88
CA VAL A 350 7.70 7.64 -17.68
C VAL A 350 9.12 8.03 -18.02
N PHE A 351 9.73 8.83 -17.15
CA PHE A 351 11.16 9.11 -17.13
C PHE A 351 11.74 8.70 -15.78
N ASP A 352 12.76 7.83 -15.84
CA ASP A 352 13.44 7.33 -14.64
C ASP A 352 14.76 8.07 -14.40
N PHE A 353 15.04 8.40 -13.14
CA PHE A 353 16.33 8.93 -12.71
C PHE A 353 16.64 8.50 -11.28
N THR A 354 17.83 8.82 -10.79
CA THR A 354 18.29 8.47 -9.44
C THR A 354 18.93 9.68 -8.80
N PRO A 355 19.10 9.73 -7.47
CA PRO A 355 19.86 10.79 -6.82
C PRO A 355 21.25 11.01 -7.41
N ARG A 356 21.93 9.93 -7.83
CA ARG A 356 23.26 9.99 -8.45
C ARG A 356 23.26 10.53 -9.87
N SER A 357 22.16 10.34 -10.62
CA SER A 357 22.03 10.75 -12.02
C SER A 357 21.23 12.04 -12.19
N PHE A 358 20.86 12.70 -11.08
CA PHE A 358 20.10 13.94 -11.09
C PHE A 358 20.88 15.07 -11.78
N ASN A 359 20.21 15.74 -12.72
CA ASN A 359 20.70 16.95 -13.37
C ASN A 359 19.48 17.82 -13.72
N PRO A 360 19.40 19.09 -13.27
CA PRO A 360 18.21 19.91 -13.42
C PRO A 360 17.84 20.18 -14.89
N ASP A 361 18.81 20.38 -15.77
CA ASP A 361 18.53 20.60 -17.20
C ASP A 361 18.02 19.34 -17.87
N ARG A 362 18.52 18.17 -17.47
CA ARG A 362 18.01 16.87 -17.93
C ARG A 362 16.57 16.65 -17.44
N ILE A 363 16.25 17.03 -16.20
CA ILE A 363 14.87 16.99 -15.68
C ILE A 363 13.95 17.88 -16.50
N LYS A 364 14.35 19.12 -16.77
CA LYS A 364 13.56 20.05 -17.61
C LYS A 364 13.31 19.48 -19.01
N ARG A 365 14.35 18.95 -19.66
CA ARG A 365 14.20 18.30 -20.98
C ARG A 365 13.31 17.07 -20.93
N ALA A 366 13.46 16.22 -19.91
CA ALA A 366 12.61 15.05 -19.70
C ALA A 366 11.14 15.45 -19.50
N PHE A 367 10.87 16.47 -18.68
CA PHE A 367 9.53 17.00 -18.49
C PHE A 367 8.91 17.49 -19.81
N MET A 368 9.67 18.25 -20.60
CA MET A 368 9.22 18.72 -21.91
C MET A 368 8.98 17.57 -22.89
N ALA A 369 9.79 16.51 -22.83
CA ALA A 369 9.60 15.30 -23.62
C ALA A 369 8.31 14.56 -23.24
N LEU A 370 8.04 14.38 -21.93
CA LEU A 370 6.79 13.79 -21.45
C LEU A 370 5.58 14.59 -21.91
N LYS A 371 5.62 15.92 -21.77
CA LYS A 371 4.56 16.82 -22.23
C LYS A 371 4.30 16.66 -23.73
N TYR A 372 5.36 16.73 -24.54
CA TYR A 372 5.27 16.61 -26.00
C TYR A 372 4.70 15.24 -26.41
N ALA A 373 5.13 14.16 -25.78
CA ALA A 373 4.63 12.83 -26.07
C ALA A 373 3.16 12.67 -25.69
N TYR A 374 2.76 13.21 -24.52
CA TYR A 374 1.39 13.20 -24.03
C TYR A 374 0.44 13.96 -24.96
N GLU A 375 0.75 15.23 -25.23
CA GLU A 375 -0.08 16.08 -26.10
C GLU A 375 -0.15 15.55 -27.53
N GLY A 376 0.99 15.08 -28.09
CA GLY A 376 1.03 14.49 -29.42
C GLY A 376 0.19 13.21 -29.54
N SER A 377 0.30 12.32 -28.54
CA SER A 377 -0.48 11.08 -28.51
C SER A 377 -1.97 11.37 -28.40
N LEU A 378 -2.36 12.27 -27.48
CA LEU A 378 -3.75 12.64 -27.28
C LEU A 378 -4.37 13.28 -28.52
N ASN A 379 -3.64 14.18 -29.19
CA ASN A 379 -4.11 14.80 -30.44
C ASN A 379 -4.26 13.77 -31.56
N GLN A 380 -3.28 12.89 -31.75
CA GLN A 380 -3.37 11.85 -32.78
C GLN A 380 -4.48 10.83 -32.51
N LEU A 381 -4.74 10.51 -31.24
CA LEU A 381 -5.87 9.68 -30.83
C LEU A 381 -7.20 10.37 -31.16
N LYS A 382 -7.35 11.66 -30.82
CA LYS A 382 -8.54 12.47 -31.15
C LYS A 382 -8.78 12.59 -32.66
N GLU A 383 -7.75 12.84 -33.45
CA GLU A 383 -7.84 12.89 -34.92
C GLU A 383 -8.31 11.56 -35.52
N ARG A 384 -7.81 10.45 -34.96
CA ARG A 384 -8.22 9.09 -35.32
C ARG A 384 -9.53 8.67 -34.66
N LYS A 385 -10.12 9.58 -33.88
CA LYS A 385 -11.35 9.39 -33.15
C LYS A 385 -11.30 8.23 -32.13
N MET A 386 -10.12 7.87 -31.66
CA MET A 386 -9.93 6.81 -30.67
C MET A 386 -9.99 7.41 -29.26
N VAL A 387 -11.13 7.41 -28.57
CA VAL A 387 -11.18 7.82 -27.15
C VAL A 387 -12.08 6.90 -26.33
N ILE A 388 -11.59 6.47 -25.16
CA ILE A 388 -12.34 5.71 -24.16
C ILE A 388 -12.17 6.35 -22.74
N PHE A 389 -13.30 6.39 -22.02
CA PHE A 389 -13.87 7.09 -20.83
C PHE A 389 -13.32 8.38 -20.19
N ASP A 390 -14.28 9.22 -19.77
CA ASP A 390 -14.15 10.29 -18.77
C ASP A 390 -14.97 9.96 -17.50
N LYS A 391 -14.29 9.77 -16.36
CA LYS A 391 -14.92 9.45 -15.05
C LYS A 391 -15.63 10.65 -14.37
N CYS A 392 -15.39 11.89 -14.81
CA CYS A 392 -15.98 13.11 -14.26
C CYS A 392 -17.25 13.57 -15.00
N LEU A 393 -17.35 13.25 -16.29
CA LEU A 393 -18.50 13.60 -17.14
C LEU A 393 -19.60 12.53 -17.18
N LYS A 394 -19.33 11.29 -16.72
CA LYS A 394 -20.20 10.11 -16.94
C LYS A 394 -20.52 9.88 -18.42
N GLU A 395 -19.61 10.23 -19.33
CA GLU A 395 -19.82 10.12 -20.75
C GLU A 395 -18.66 9.37 -21.42
N TRP A 396 -19.01 8.28 -22.10
CA TRP A 396 -18.20 7.66 -23.15
C TRP A 396 -18.48 8.40 -24.44
N MET A 397 -17.47 8.97 -25.07
CA MET A 397 -17.70 9.61 -26.35
C MET A 397 -16.51 9.46 -27.28
N ILE A 398 -16.81 9.26 -28.55
CA ILE A 398 -16.94 7.91 -29.11
C ILE A 398 -15.57 7.74 -29.83
N VAL A 399 -15.29 6.68 -30.58
CA VAL A 399 -15.75 6.65 -31.97
C VAL A 399 -15.70 5.25 -32.55
N PRO A 400 -16.64 4.98 -33.49
CA PRO A 400 -16.56 3.99 -34.57
C PRO A 400 -15.25 3.87 -35.38
#